data_AF-A0AAJ5UVZ3-F1
#
_entry.id   AF-A0AAJ5UVZ3-F1
#
_cell.length_a   1.000
_cell.length_b   1.000
_cell.length_c   1.000
_cell.angle_alpha   90.00
_cell.angle_beta   90.00
_cell.angle_gamma   90.00
#
_symmetry.space_group_name_H-M   'P 1'
#
loop_
_entity.id
_entity.type
_entity.pdbx_description
1 polymer ?
#
loop_
_entity_poly.entity_id
_entity_poly.type
_entity_poly.pdbx_seq_one_letter_code
_entity_poly.pdbx_strand_id
1 'polypeptide(L)'
;MANVQALFNNYLNIKFNRGLPAVPMEDFEYAVLEDQSAELFFSAHEHETFLAWAEELQPPDPQYGDPPNGKPILSSYFHQLDVFDEQVFYYVHYTINSTTRIIPRHPYNTMNDRMKNYCFFQLAQLSYMTMLNEEQKQQLKDFLFFFFLYAHPVNEETLYAFSFQDQSIVHAKTNIRLEQYLSFYHDYFFEHAHNYQDSLVLAPEEINACKHLTLELLKTLEGKSHKLAMPQEEGLEEIIRLINDVDHFLHMYKENKLAFFQLLNNMLLEELSNPYREHCMSMLLQNYAIYILNFHFDELQALVEYFQDNPLLCKFILNKMFADTIFLQKIMRQSNIDINNYPKITQFFDEEAKRIYLD
;
A
#
# COMPACT_ATOMS: atom_id res chain seq x y z
N MET A 1 4.28 19.10 12.20
CA MET A 1 4.69 18.27 11.04
C MET A 1 3.99 16.94 11.21
N ALA A 2 3.23 16.49 10.20
CA ALA A 2 2.43 15.26 10.31
C ALA A 2 3.32 14.05 10.60
N ASN A 3 3.03 13.29 11.65
CA ASN A 3 3.79 12.11 12.03
C ASN A 3 3.13 10.86 11.43
N VAL A 4 3.56 10.46 10.23
CA VAL A 4 2.97 9.30 9.52
C VAL A 4 3.17 8.00 10.30
N GLN A 5 4.24 7.84 11.08
CA GLN A 5 4.42 6.66 11.93
C GLN A 5 3.35 6.60 13.04
N ALA A 6 3.03 7.73 13.68
CA ALA A 6 1.96 7.78 14.69
C ALA A 6 0.59 7.47 14.07
N LEU A 7 0.32 8.05 12.89
CA LEU A 7 -0.89 7.78 12.11
C LEU A 7 -1.00 6.30 11.72
N PHE A 8 0.10 5.70 11.26
CA PHE A 8 0.19 4.28 10.92
C PHE A 8 -0.02 3.37 12.14
N ASN A 9 0.51 3.74 13.31
CA ASN A 9 0.27 3.01 14.55
C ASN A 9 -1.21 3.05 14.95
N ASN A 10 -1.84 4.23 14.90
CA ASN A 10 -3.27 4.37 15.18
C ASN A 10 -4.11 3.55 14.18
N TYR A 11 -3.76 3.61 12.90
CA TYR A 11 -4.38 2.81 11.85
C TYR A 11 -4.37 1.32 12.19
N LEU A 12 -3.19 0.76 12.53
CA LEU A 12 -3.04 -0.66 12.87
C LEU A 12 -3.76 -1.02 14.17
N ASN A 13 -3.77 -0.12 15.16
CA ASN A 13 -4.47 -0.33 16.43
C ASN A 13 -5.98 -0.48 16.21
N ILE A 14 -6.57 0.37 15.38
CA ILE A 14 -8.00 0.31 15.05
C ILE A 14 -8.29 -0.90 14.16
N LYS A 15 -7.55 -1.07 13.05
CA LYS A 15 -7.78 -2.13 12.06
C LYS A 15 -7.70 -3.54 12.63
N PHE A 16 -6.83 -3.75 13.61
CA PHE A 16 -6.62 -5.06 14.24
C PHE A 16 -7.17 -5.13 15.67
N ASN A 17 -7.94 -4.12 16.09
CA ASN A 17 -8.56 -4.04 17.40
C ASN A 17 -7.58 -4.35 18.55
N ARG A 18 -6.42 -3.68 18.55
CA ARG A 18 -5.33 -3.94 19.50
C ARG A 18 -5.61 -3.42 20.91
N GLY A 19 -6.68 -2.64 21.11
CA GLY A 19 -7.07 -2.12 22.42
C GLY A 19 -6.07 -1.13 23.04
N LEU A 20 -5.13 -0.61 22.24
CA LEU A 20 -4.12 0.36 22.68
C LEU A 20 -4.67 1.78 22.57
N PRO A 21 -4.25 2.70 23.46
CA PRO A 21 -4.66 4.10 23.38
C PRO A 21 -4.19 4.73 22.06
N ALA A 22 -5.04 5.56 21.48
CA ALA A 22 -4.66 6.34 20.31
C ALA A 22 -3.52 7.31 20.67
N VAL A 23 -2.54 7.41 19.79
CA VAL A 23 -1.52 8.46 19.84
C VAL A 23 -2.18 9.76 19.41
N PRO A 24 -2.16 10.83 20.23
CA PRO A 24 -2.75 12.11 19.85
C PRO A 24 -2.12 12.67 18.58
N MET A 25 -2.96 13.27 17.74
CA MET A 25 -2.57 14.00 16.53
C MET A 25 -3.18 15.41 16.61
N GLU A 26 -2.51 16.41 16.03
CA GLU A 26 -2.92 17.81 16.15
C GLU A 26 -4.17 18.10 15.30
N ASP A 27 -4.07 17.90 13.99
CA ASP A 27 -5.09 18.35 13.03
C ASP A 27 -6.14 17.28 12.70
N PHE A 28 -5.89 16.03 13.08
CA PHE A 28 -6.70 14.89 12.64
C PHE A 28 -6.97 13.88 13.74
N GLU A 29 -8.11 13.20 13.68
CA GLU A 29 -8.45 12.09 14.58
C GLU A 29 -9.12 10.96 13.81
N TYR A 30 -8.81 9.71 14.19
CA TYR A 30 -9.53 8.57 13.63
C TYR A 30 -10.86 8.35 14.33
N ALA A 31 -11.93 8.17 13.56
CA ALA A 31 -13.22 7.73 14.07
C ALA A 31 -13.69 6.47 13.34
N VAL A 32 -14.29 5.54 14.11
CA VAL A 32 -14.93 4.35 13.58
C VAL A 32 -16.37 4.68 13.18
N LEU A 33 -16.75 4.34 11.96
CA LEU A 33 -18.06 4.59 11.39
C LEU A 33 -19.03 3.44 11.67
N GLU A 34 -20.32 3.68 11.40
CA GLU A 34 -21.40 2.69 11.62
C GLU A 34 -21.19 1.40 10.81
N ASP A 35 -20.57 1.50 9.63
CA ASP A 35 -20.25 0.37 8.76
C ASP A 35 -18.98 -0.39 9.18
N GLN A 36 -18.39 -0.07 10.35
CA GLN A 36 -17.14 -0.60 10.88
C GLN A 36 -15.89 -0.19 10.10
N SER A 37 -16.02 0.74 9.14
CA SER A 37 -14.87 1.42 8.56
C SER A 37 -14.29 2.41 9.57
N ALA A 38 -13.11 2.94 9.30
CA ALA A 38 -12.62 4.10 10.02
C ALA A 38 -11.96 5.08 9.06
N GLU A 39 -12.20 6.36 9.33
CA GLU A 39 -11.68 7.46 8.53
C GLU A 39 -10.98 8.47 9.42
N LEU A 40 -10.15 9.28 8.78
CA LEU A 40 -9.40 10.33 9.43
C LEU A 40 -10.18 11.64 9.29
N PHE A 41 -10.74 12.12 10.40
CA PHE A 41 -11.53 13.35 10.49
C PHE A 41 -10.65 14.54 10.88
N PHE A 42 -11.10 15.75 10.55
CA PHE A 42 -10.47 16.96 11.06
C PHE A 42 -10.87 17.18 12.52
N SER A 43 -9.90 17.48 13.39
CA SER A 43 -10.18 17.74 14.81
C SER A 43 -11.12 18.93 15.02
N ALA A 44 -11.17 19.87 14.08
CA ALA A 44 -12.03 21.06 14.13
C ALA A 44 -13.38 20.89 13.41
N HIS A 45 -13.54 19.86 12.56
CA HIS A 45 -14.76 19.58 11.80
C HIS A 45 -15.07 18.08 11.75
N GLU A 46 -15.89 17.63 12.70
CA GLU A 46 -16.23 16.21 12.94
C GLU A 46 -17.03 15.52 11.81
N HIS A 47 -17.43 16.26 10.78
CA HIS A 47 -18.21 15.72 9.65
C HIS A 47 -17.42 15.62 8.35
N GLU A 48 -16.23 16.22 8.29
CA GLU A 48 -15.36 16.21 7.11
C GLU A 48 -14.19 15.24 7.32
N THR A 49 -13.83 14.50 6.27
CA THR A 49 -12.71 13.56 6.31
C THR A 49 -11.57 13.99 5.41
N PHE A 50 -10.35 13.64 5.81
CA PHE A 50 -9.13 13.89 5.06
C PHE A 50 -9.15 13.28 3.65
N LEU A 51 -9.94 12.23 3.42
CA LEU A 51 -10.10 11.66 2.09
C LEU A 51 -11.18 12.40 1.28
N ALA A 52 -12.31 12.72 1.91
CA ALA A 52 -13.50 13.21 1.22
C ALA A 52 -13.47 14.70 0.86
N TRP A 53 -12.63 15.52 1.52
CA TRP A 53 -12.69 16.99 1.37
C TRP A 53 -12.49 17.50 -0.07
N ALA A 54 -11.84 16.71 -0.93
CA ALA A 54 -11.58 17.06 -2.32
C ALA A 54 -12.41 16.21 -3.32
N GLU A 55 -13.40 15.45 -2.87
CA GLU A 55 -14.27 14.63 -3.75
C GLU A 55 -15.08 15.51 -4.70
N GLU A 56 -15.72 16.56 -4.19
CA GLU A 56 -16.49 17.54 -4.99
C GLU A 56 -15.61 18.42 -5.89
N LEU A 57 -14.28 18.35 -5.72
CA LEU A 57 -13.30 19.08 -6.52
C LEU A 57 -12.70 18.25 -7.66
N GLN A 58 -13.23 17.04 -7.90
CA GLN A 58 -12.75 16.17 -8.95
C GLN A 58 -12.86 16.84 -10.33
N PRO A 59 -11.85 16.71 -11.21
CA PRO A 59 -11.94 17.21 -12.57
C PRO A 59 -13.09 16.51 -13.32
N PRO A 60 -13.91 17.24 -14.09
CA PRO A 60 -15.06 16.67 -14.79
C PRO A 60 -14.62 15.55 -15.74
N ASP A 61 -15.43 14.50 -15.87
CA ASP A 61 -15.14 13.41 -16.78
C ASP A 61 -15.32 13.83 -18.25
N PRO A 62 -14.23 13.95 -19.04
CA PRO A 62 -14.33 14.35 -20.44
C PRO A 62 -15.03 13.31 -21.31
N GLN A 63 -15.21 12.06 -20.85
CA GLN A 63 -15.97 11.01 -21.55
C GLN A 63 -17.47 11.07 -21.27
N TYR A 64 -17.90 11.73 -20.18
CA TYR A 64 -19.30 11.83 -19.76
C TYR A 64 -19.69 13.30 -19.57
N GLY A 65 -20.23 13.92 -20.64
CA GLY A 65 -20.71 15.30 -20.62
C GLY A 65 -20.42 16.05 -21.91
N ASP A 66 -20.70 17.35 -21.94
CA ASP A 66 -20.15 18.23 -22.96
C ASP A 66 -18.62 18.21 -22.81
N PRO A 67 -17.84 18.04 -23.91
CA PRO A 67 -16.38 18.01 -23.83
C PRO A 67 -15.91 19.26 -23.08
N PRO A 68 -15.10 19.11 -22.02
CA PRO A 68 -14.79 20.25 -21.18
C PRO A 68 -14.07 21.29 -22.03
N ASN A 69 -14.74 22.42 -22.27
CA ASN A 69 -14.08 23.69 -22.55
C ASN A 69 -13.22 24.15 -21.35
N GLY A 70 -13.23 23.38 -20.25
CA GLY A 70 -12.41 23.58 -19.07
C GLY A 70 -10.95 23.33 -19.36
N LYS A 71 -10.11 24.29 -18.98
CA LYS A 71 -8.68 24.06 -18.80
C LYS A 71 -8.47 23.40 -17.43
N PRO A 72 -7.39 22.62 -17.24
CA PRO A 72 -7.01 22.18 -15.91
C PRO A 72 -6.96 23.33 -14.91
N ILE A 73 -7.29 23.06 -13.65
CA ILE A 73 -7.32 24.02 -12.55
C ILE A 73 -5.95 24.69 -12.39
N LEU A 74 -4.87 23.92 -12.58
CA LEU A 74 -3.49 24.40 -12.51
C LEU A 74 -2.90 24.75 -13.88
N SER A 75 -3.73 25.00 -14.90
CA SER A 75 -3.27 25.32 -16.26
C SER A 75 -2.41 26.60 -16.36
N SER A 76 -2.45 27.48 -15.36
CA SER A 76 -1.55 28.64 -15.24
C SER A 76 -0.13 28.26 -14.82
N TYR A 77 0.06 27.12 -14.15
CA TYR A 77 1.35 26.61 -13.68
C TYR A 77 1.88 25.48 -14.55
N PHE A 78 0.99 24.66 -15.11
CA PHE A 78 1.32 23.49 -15.92
C PHE A 78 0.60 23.56 -17.27
N HIS A 79 1.10 24.40 -18.17
CA HIS A 79 0.49 24.65 -19.47
C HIS A 79 0.41 23.41 -20.38
N GLN A 80 1.23 22.39 -20.12
CA GLN A 80 1.24 21.16 -20.90
C GLN A 80 0.20 20.12 -20.47
N LEU A 81 -0.56 20.37 -19.39
CA LEU A 81 -1.60 19.45 -18.93
C LEU A 81 -2.91 19.68 -19.69
N ASP A 82 -3.57 18.57 -20.04
CA ASP A 82 -4.98 18.55 -20.41
C ASP A 82 -5.84 18.03 -19.23
N VAL A 83 -7.17 18.03 -19.41
CA VAL A 83 -8.12 17.60 -18.36
C VAL A 83 -7.94 16.12 -18.02
N PHE A 84 -7.56 15.28 -18.99
CA PHE A 84 -7.30 13.86 -18.72
C PHE A 84 -6.07 13.72 -17.82
N ASP A 85 -4.98 14.44 -18.12
CA ASP A 85 -3.79 14.44 -17.26
C ASP A 85 -4.15 14.87 -15.83
N GLU A 86 -5.01 15.89 -15.68
CA GLU A 86 -5.50 16.35 -14.37
C GLU A 86 -6.27 15.26 -13.60
N GLN A 87 -7.11 14.48 -14.28
CA GLN A 87 -7.78 13.32 -13.67
C GLN A 87 -6.79 12.26 -13.21
N VAL A 88 -5.73 12.03 -13.98
CA VAL A 88 -4.67 11.09 -13.59
C VAL A 88 -3.95 11.60 -12.34
N PHE A 89 -3.63 12.90 -12.25
CA PHE A 89 -3.08 13.48 -11.02
C PHE A 89 -4.03 13.35 -9.83
N TYR A 90 -5.32 13.61 -10.04
CA TYR A 90 -6.35 13.48 -9.00
C TYR A 90 -6.45 12.03 -8.50
N TYR A 91 -6.41 11.05 -9.40
CA TYR A 91 -6.42 9.64 -9.04
C TYR A 91 -5.23 9.26 -8.13
N VAL A 92 -4.03 9.74 -8.44
CA VAL A 92 -2.85 9.46 -7.60
C VAL A 92 -2.93 10.20 -6.26
N HIS A 93 -3.42 11.45 -6.26
CA HIS A 93 -3.71 12.20 -5.03
C HIS A 93 -4.67 11.43 -4.11
N TYR A 94 -5.80 10.98 -4.65
CA TYR A 94 -6.78 10.17 -3.93
C TYR A 94 -6.16 8.87 -3.42
N THR A 95 -5.41 8.17 -4.28
CA THR A 95 -4.78 6.89 -3.93
C THR A 95 -3.82 7.05 -2.74
N ILE A 96 -3.00 8.11 -2.74
CA ILE A 96 -2.12 8.46 -1.63
C ILE A 96 -2.93 8.74 -0.37
N ASN A 97 -3.93 9.62 -0.41
CA ASN A 97 -4.68 9.97 0.79
C ASN A 97 -5.49 8.79 1.34
N SER A 98 -5.95 7.89 0.47
CA SER A 98 -6.71 6.71 0.84
C SER A 98 -5.90 5.72 1.69
N THR A 99 -4.58 5.86 1.83
CA THR A 99 -3.77 5.00 2.72
C THR A 99 -4.17 5.15 4.18
N THR A 100 -4.80 6.26 4.55
CA THR A 100 -5.30 6.49 5.91
C THR A 100 -6.64 5.79 6.15
N ARG A 101 -7.40 5.44 5.11
CA ARG A 101 -8.73 4.85 5.26
C ARG A 101 -8.68 3.37 5.66
N ILE A 102 -9.44 3.01 6.69
CA ILE A 102 -9.67 1.62 7.10
C ILE A 102 -11.01 1.18 6.52
N ILE A 103 -10.97 0.28 5.54
CA ILE A 103 -12.18 -0.27 4.91
C ILE A 103 -12.67 -1.46 5.75
N PRO A 104 -14.00 -1.68 5.88
CA PRO A 104 -14.52 -2.86 6.54
C PRO A 104 -13.99 -4.12 5.85
N ARG A 105 -13.82 -5.21 6.59
CA ARG A 105 -13.40 -6.49 6.02
C ARG A 105 -14.52 -7.07 5.15
N HIS A 106 -14.50 -6.73 3.86
CA HIS A 106 -15.37 -7.30 2.85
C HIS A 106 -14.52 -8.12 1.86
N PRO A 107 -14.89 -9.38 1.55
CA PRO A 107 -14.12 -10.24 0.63
C PRO A 107 -13.70 -9.57 -0.70
N TYR A 108 -14.58 -8.78 -1.31
CA TYR A 108 -14.30 -8.03 -2.54
C TYR A 108 -13.19 -6.97 -2.44
N ASN A 109 -12.95 -6.39 -1.25
CA ASN A 109 -11.98 -5.29 -1.08
C ASN A 109 -10.74 -5.70 -0.27
N THR A 110 -10.79 -6.82 0.44
CA THR A 110 -9.71 -7.30 1.32
C THR A 110 -8.38 -7.40 0.58
N MET A 111 -8.36 -7.96 -0.63
CA MET A 111 -7.13 -8.13 -1.41
C MET A 111 -6.53 -6.77 -1.83
N ASN A 112 -7.36 -5.84 -2.32
CA ASN A 112 -6.90 -4.51 -2.74
C ASN A 112 -6.36 -3.70 -1.56
N ASP A 113 -7.10 -3.68 -0.46
CA ASP A 113 -6.65 -3.03 0.78
C ASP A 113 -5.35 -3.67 1.30
N ARG A 114 -5.23 -5.00 1.23
CA ARG A 114 -4.01 -5.72 1.60
C ARG A 114 -2.82 -5.30 0.73
N MET A 115 -2.97 -5.31 -0.59
CA MET A 115 -1.93 -4.92 -1.54
C MET A 115 -1.52 -3.47 -1.32
N LYS A 116 -2.47 -2.53 -1.22
CA LYS A 116 -2.19 -1.11 -0.99
C LYS A 116 -1.34 -0.88 0.26
N ASN A 117 -1.76 -1.42 1.40
CA ASN A 117 -1.06 -1.24 2.66
C ASN A 117 0.32 -1.90 2.67
N TYR A 118 0.43 -3.11 2.11
CA TYR A 118 1.71 -3.79 1.98
C TYR A 118 2.66 -2.99 1.10
N CYS A 119 2.22 -2.56 -0.09
CA CYS A 119 3.03 -1.78 -1.02
C CYS A 119 3.47 -0.45 -0.41
N PHE A 120 2.57 0.30 0.23
CA PHE A 120 2.91 1.54 0.92
C PHE A 120 4.00 1.32 1.98
N PHE A 121 3.82 0.30 2.83
CA PHE A 121 4.77 -0.04 3.87
C PHE A 121 6.14 -0.47 3.33
N GLN A 122 6.18 -1.30 2.27
CA GLN A 122 7.44 -1.74 1.68
C GLN A 122 8.16 -0.64 0.90
N LEU A 123 7.44 0.20 0.16
CA LEU A 123 8.00 1.35 -0.56
C LEU A 123 8.71 2.32 0.41
N ALA A 124 8.14 2.51 1.61
CA ALA A 124 8.77 3.29 2.68
C ALA A 124 10.06 2.68 3.26
N GLN A 125 10.35 1.41 2.96
CA GLN A 125 11.54 0.71 3.44
C GLN A 125 12.64 0.55 2.40
N LEU A 126 12.30 0.45 1.10
CA LEU A 126 13.24 0.07 0.04
C LEU A 126 14.53 0.90 0.00
N SER A 127 14.44 2.21 0.26
CA SER A 127 15.61 3.12 0.23
C SER A 127 16.66 2.80 1.31
N TYR A 128 16.28 2.08 2.37
CA TYR A 128 17.14 1.73 3.49
C TYR A 128 17.83 0.37 3.34
N MET A 129 17.44 -0.43 2.34
CA MET A 129 17.97 -1.79 2.16
C MET A 129 19.37 -1.75 1.56
N THR A 130 20.26 -2.59 2.06
CA THR A 130 21.67 -2.65 1.62
C THR A 130 22.03 -3.97 0.96
N MET A 131 21.27 -5.03 1.21
CA MET A 131 21.55 -6.36 0.64
C MET A 131 21.10 -6.50 -0.82
N LEU A 132 20.17 -5.65 -1.28
CA LEU A 132 19.71 -5.61 -2.66
C LEU A 132 20.58 -4.65 -3.47
N ASN A 133 20.89 -5.02 -4.72
CA ASN A 133 21.53 -4.09 -5.64
C ASN A 133 20.52 -3.07 -6.20
N GLU A 134 21.02 -2.03 -6.88
CA GLU A 134 20.16 -0.94 -7.39
C GLU A 134 19.16 -1.39 -8.45
N GLU A 135 19.50 -2.37 -9.29
CA GLU A 135 18.59 -2.94 -10.30
C GLU A 135 17.42 -3.67 -9.62
N GLN A 136 17.71 -4.51 -8.62
CA GLN A 136 16.71 -5.21 -7.82
C GLN A 136 15.81 -4.23 -7.07
N LYS A 137 16.40 -3.18 -6.45
CA LYS A 137 15.63 -2.14 -5.77
C LYS A 137 14.68 -1.43 -6.74
N GLN A 138 15.17 -1.04 -7.92
CA GLN A 138 14.35 -0.37 -8.92
C GLN A 138 13.22 -1.27 -9.43
N GLN A 139 13.51 -2.54 -9.74
CA GLN A 139 12.50 -3.52 -10.14
C GLN A 139 11.40 -3.68 -9.09
N LEU A 140 11.78 -3.82 -7.81
CA LEU A 140 10.81 -3.93 -6.71
C LEU A 140 10.03 -2.64 -6.50
N LYS A 141 10.68 -1.50 -6.66
CA LYS A 141 10.05 -0.19 -6.54
C LYS A 141 8.94 -0.01 -7.58
N ASP A 142 9.23 -0.33 -8.84
CA ASP A 142 8.26 -0.27 -9.93
C ASP A 142 7.12 -1.28 -9.72
N PHE A 143 7.46 -2.51 -9.29
CA PHE A 143 6.47 -3.54 -8.97
C PHE A 143 5.51 -3.12 -7.85
N LEU A 144 6.06 -2.65 -6.71
CA LEU A 144 5.27 -2.26 -5.55
C LEU A 144 4.43 -1.00 -5.84
N PHE A 145 4.98 -0.05 -6.60
CA PHE A 145 4.24 1.15 -6.98
C PHE A 145 3.09 0.85 -7.94
N PHE A 146 3.32 -0.03 -8.93
CA PHE A 146 2.26 -0.51 -9.80
C PHE A 146 1.09 -1.08 -8.99
N PHE A 147 1.37 -1.93 -8.00
CA PHE A 147 0.32 -2.53 -7.18
C PHE A 147 -0.31 -1.58 -6.16
N PHE A 148 0.44 -0.59 -5.70
CA PHE A 148 -0.09 0.50 -4.87
C PHE A 148 -1.20 1.26 -5.61
N LEU A 149 -0.98 1.58 -6.89
CA LEU A 149 -2.00 2.21 -7.74
C LEU A 149 -3.12 1.21 -8.08
N TYR A 150 -2.77 0.01 -8.55
CA TYR A 150 -3.73 -1.03 -8.98
C TYR A 150 -4.80 -1.38 -7.93
N ALA A 151 -4.53 -1.16 -6.64
CA ALA A 151 -5.49 -1.37 -5.57
C ALA A 151 -6.78 -0.53 -5.71
N HIS A 152 -6.80 0.51 -6.54
CA HIS A 152 -8.00 1.25 -6.93
C HIS A 152 -8.38 0.99 -8.38
N PRO A 153 -9.69 0.77 -8.69
CA PRO A 153 -10.14 0.55 -10.06
C PRO A 153 -9.75 1.71 -10.97
N VAL A 154 -8.99 1.42 -12.02
CA VAL A 154 -8.51 2.41 -12.95
C VAL A 154 -8.24 1.76 -14.32
N ASN A 155 -8.22 2.55 -15.38
CA ASN A 155 -7.83 2.06 -16.70
C ASN A 155 -6.31 1.86 -16.80
N GLU A 156 -5.87 1.12 -17.83
CA GLU A 156 -4.46 0.80 -18.02
C GLU A 156 -3.59 2.05 -18.23
N GLU A 157 -4.08 3.05 -18.96
CA GLU A 157 -3.35 4.29 -19.26
C GLU A 157 -2.99 5.05 -17.99
N THR A 158 -3.95 5.26 -17.09
CA THR A 158 -3.73 5.93 -15.80
C THR A 158 -2.76 5.15 -14.91
N LEU A 159 -2.82 3.81 -14.95
CA LEU A 159 -1.94 2.96 -14.15
C LEU A 159 -0.46 3.11 -14.52
N TYR A 160 -0.17 3.41 -15.79
CA TYR A 160 1.19 3.63 -16.30
C TYR A 160 1.57 5.11 -16.46
N ALA A 161 0.69 6.04 -16.09
CA ALA A 161 0.93 7.46 -16.25
C ALA A 161 1.97 8.03 -15.27
N PHE A 162 2.27 7.31 -14.19
CA PHE A 162 3.30 7.68 -13.23
C PHE A 162 4.35 6.58 -13.08
N SER A 163 5.59 6.99 -12.91
CA SER A 163 6.71 6.10 -12.63
C SER A 163 7.71 6.75 -11.70
N PHE A 164 8.61 5.95 -11.15
CA PHE A 164 9.75 6.49 -10.45
C PHE A 164 10.82 6.99 -11.41
N GLN A 165 11.34 8.17 -11.12
CA GLN A 165 12.61 8.66 -11.64
C GLN A 165 13.50 8.97 -10.44
N ASP A 166 14.55 8.17 -10.28
CA ASP A 166 15.35 8.10 -9.06
C ASP A 166 14.46 7.87 -7.83
N GLN A 167 14.48 8.79 -6.86
CA GLN A 167 13.64 8.74 -5.67
C GLN A 167 12.30 9.46 -5.81
N SER A 168 11.97 10.05 -6.96
CA SER A 168 10.75 10.85 -7.09
C SER A 168 9.74 10.22 -8.05
N ILE A 169 8.45 10.39 -7.76
CA ILE A 169 7.36 10.01 -8.67
C ILE A 169 7.13 11.14 -9.67
N VAL A 170 7.12 10.78 -10.96
CA VAL A 170 6.96 11.73 -12.07
C VAL A 170 5.85 11.28 -13.02
N HIS A 171 5.13 12.24 -13.57
CA HIS A 171 4.16 11.99 -14.63
C HIS A 171 4.89 11.68 -15.93
N ALA A 172 4.70 10.49 -16.49
CA ALA A 172 5.48 9.96 -17.61
C ALA A 172 5.38 10.84 -18.88
N LYS A 173 4.20 11.39 -19.17
CA LYS A 173 3.96 12.23 -20.37
C LYS A 173 4.62 13.61 -20.27
N THR A 174 4.57 14.24 -19.09
CA THR A 174 4.94 15.66 -18.94
C THR A 174 6.16 15.92 -18.07
N ASN A 175 6.72 14.88 -17.45
CA ASN A 175 7.83 14.92 -16.52
C ASN A 175 7.62 15.84 -15.30
N ILE A 176 6.36 16.13 -14.96
CA ILE A 176 6.01 16.90 -13.76
C ILE A 176 6.17 15.99 -12.54
N ARG A 177 6.90 16.48 -11.53
CA ARG A 177 7.02 15.79 -10.25
C ARG A 177 5.70 15.85 -9.50
N LEU A 178 5.28 14.71 -8.96
CA LEU A 178 4.02 14.61 -8.22
C LEU A 178 4.02 15.52 -6.98
N GLU A 179 5.13 15.60 -6.25
CA GLU A 179 5.30 16.49 -5.10
C GLU A 179 5.02 17.96 -5.47
N GLN A 180 5.54 18.39 -6.63
CA GLN A 180 5.31 19.75 -7.12
C GLN A 180 3.83 19.95 -7.42
N TYR A 181 3.21 19.06 -8.20
CA TYR A 181 1.80 19.18 -8.54
C TYR A 181 0.91 19.23 -7.30
N LEU A 182 1.08 18.30 -6.34
CA LEU A 182 0.27 18.24 -5.13
C LEU A 182 0.45 19.48 -4.25
N SER A 183 1.66 20.06 -4.20
CA SER A 183 1.86 21.33 -3.51
C SER A 183 1.04 22.45 -4.15
N PHE A 184 1.16 22.65 -5.46
CA PHE A 184 0.42 23.69 -6.19
C PHE A 184 -1.10 23.47 -6.15
N TYR A 185 -1.56 22.21 -6.14
CA TYR A 185 -2.98 21.85 -6.01
C TYR A 185 -3.56 22.39 -4.69
N HIS A 186 -2.91 22.11 -3.57
CA HIS A 186 -3.39 22.59 -2.28
C HIS A 186 -3.20 24.10 -2.12
N ASP A 187 -2.09 24.67 -2.62
CA ASP A 187 -1.87 26.13 -2.60
C ASP A 187 -2.96 26.87 -3.39
N TYR A 188 -3.40 26.33 -4.52
CA TYR A 188 -4.48 26.88 -5.30
C TYR A 188 -5.78 26.96 -4.49
N PHE A 189 -6.20 25.85 -3.86
CA PHE A 189 -7.43 25.83 -3.07
C PHE A 189 -7.33 26.66 -1.79
N PHE A 190 -6.13 26.75 -1.19
CA PHE A 190 -5.87 27.65 -0.07
C PHE A 190 -6.09 29.12 -0.47
N GLU A 191 -5.49 29.57 -1.58
CA GLU A 191 -5.57 30.97 -2.05
C GLU A 191 -6.98 31.32 -2.55
N HIS A 192 -7.69 30.35 -3.12
CA HIS A 192 -8.99 30.54 -3.75
C HIS A 192 -10.16 30.02 -2.90
N ALA A 193 -9.95 29.68 -1.63
CA ALA A 193 -10.98 29.07 -0.76
C ALA A 193 -12.33 29.82 -0.80
N HIS A 194 -12.29 31.15 -0.86
CA HIS A 194 -13.49 32.00 -0.95
C HIS A 194 -14.34 31.75 -2.21
N ASN A 195 -13.75 31.31 -3.33
CA ASN A 195 -14.46 31.00 -4.58
C ASN A 195 -15.16 29.65 -4.53
N TYR A 196 -14.83 28.81 -3.55
CA TYR A 196 -15.32 27.44 -3.42
C TYR A 196 -16.17 27.25 -2.16
N GLN A 197 -16.64 28.33 -1.50
CA GLN A 197 -17.40 28.23 -0.24
C GLN A 197 -18.66 27.35 -0.32
N ASP A 198 -19.23 27.19 -1.52
CA ASP A 198 -20.40 26.33 -1.74
C ASP A 198 -20.03 24.83 -1.89
N SER A 199 -18.75 24.51 -2.06
CA SER A 199 -18.23 23.16 -2.34
C SER A 199 -17.12 22.71 -1.39
N LEU A 200 -16.45 23.64 -0.70
CA LEU A 200 -15.40 23.42 0.29
C LEU A 200 -15.89 23.88 1.66
N VAL A 201 -16.02 22.93 2.57
CA VAL A 201 -16.36 23.18 3.97
C VAL A 201 -15.13 23.58 4.79
N LEU A 202 -13.93 23.17 4.35
CA LEU A 202 -12.68 23.35 5.08
C LEU A 202 -12.20 24.81 5.15
N ALA A 203 -11.66 25.18 6.31
CA ALA A 203 -10.90 26.41 6.48
C ALA A 203 -9.54 26.36 5.76
N PRO A 204 -8.94 27.49 5.38
CA PRO A 204 -7.62 27.52 4.74
C PRO A 204 -6.54 26.80 5.55
N GLU A 205 -6.55 26.90 6.88
CA GLU A 205 -5.62 26.21 7.76
C GLU A 205 -5.74 24.67 7.65
N GLU A 206 -6.96 24.16 7.45
CA GLU A 206 -7.23 22.73 7.27
C GLU A 206 -6.77 22.24 5.89
N ILE A 207 -6.97 23.04 4.83
CA ILE A 207 -6.39 22.76 3.51
C ILE A 207 -4.86 22.64 3.60
N ASN A 208 -4.23 23.50 4.40
CA ASN A 208 -2.79 23.44 4.63
C ASN A 208 -2.39 22.20 5.46
N ALA A 209 -3.21 21.79 6.44
CA ALA A 209 -3.01 20.51 7.14
C ALA A 209 -3.12 19.31 6.17
N CYS A 210 -4.09 19.32 5.25
CA CYS A 210 -4.20 18.32 4.19
C CYS A 210 -2.97 18.27 3.32
N LYS A 211 -2.47 19.44 2.90
CA LYS A 211 -1.24 19.57 2.12
C LYS A 211 -0.08 18.90 2.82
N HIS A 212 0.14 19.23 4.09
CA HIS A 212 1.25 18.67 4.86
C HIS A 212 1.15 17.15 5.01
N LEU A 213 -0.03 16.62 5.32
CA LEU A 213 -0.22 15.18 5.46
C LEU A 213 -0.04 14.46 4.11
N THR A 214 -0.67 14.96 3.04
CA THR A 214 -0.54 14.41 1.69
C THR A 214 0.92 14.36 1.23
N LEU A 215 1.67 15.45 1.41
CA LEU A 215 3.07 15.51 1.01
C LEU A 215 3.96 14.60 1.88
N GLU A 216 3.64 14.41 3.16
CA GLU A 216 4.39 13.49 4.02
C GLU A 216 4.08 12.02 3.69
N LEU A 217 2.83 11.68 3.34
CA LEU A 217 2.47 10.38 2.80
C LEU A 217 3.21 10.11 1.49
N LEU A 218 3.28 11.10 0.59
CA LEU A 218 4.06 10.99 -0.64
C LEU A 218 5.55 10.76 -0.35
N LYS A 219 6.17 11.54 0.54
CA LYS A 219 7.59 11.35 0.89
C LYS A 219 7.85 9.98 1.51
N THR A 220 6.90 9.48 2.29
CA THR A 220 6.95 8.11 2.84
C THR A 220 6.90 7.08 1.71
N LEU A 221 5.96 7.22 0.76
CA LEU A 221 5.86 6.37 -0.42
C LEU A 221 7.12 6.43 -1.32
N GLU A 222 7.75 7.60 -1.41
CA GLU A 222 8.98 7.80 -2.17
C GLU A 222 10.25 7.30 -1.46
N GLY A 223 10.13 6.88 -0.19
CA GLY A 223 11.25 6.46 0.66
C GLY A 223 12.17 7.61 1.10
N LYS A 224 11.64 8.84 1.10
CA LYS A 224 12.32 10.09 1.52
C LYS A 224 12.06 10.46 2.98
N SER A 225 11.07 9.84 3.61
CA SER A 225 10.78 9.97 5.05
C SER A 225 11.39 8.80 5.84
N HIS A 226 11.40 8.91 7.17
CA HIS A 226 11.81 7.82 8.05
C HIS A 226 11.04 6.53 7.73
N LYS A 227 11.74 5.40 7.80
CA LYS A 227 11.11 4.09 7.58
C LYS A 227 9.89 3.89 8.49
N LEU A 228 8.83 3.32 7.92
CA LEU A 228 7.72 2.83 8.71
C LEU A 228 8.11 1.56 9.45
N ALA A 229 7.60 1.40 10.66
CA ALA A 229 7.77 0.22 11.47
C ALA A 229 6.41 -0.33 11.92
N MET A 230 6.25 -1.64 11.82
CA MET A 230 5.20 -2.38 12.50
C MET A 230 5.39 -2.24 14.02
N PRO A 231 4.34 -1.87 14.77
CA PRO A 231 4.36 -1.84 16.23
C PRO A 231 4.78 -3.17 16.85
N GLN A 232 5.55 -3.09 17.94
CA GLN A 232 5.91 -4.25 18.76
C GLN A 232 4.67 -4.87 19.41
N GLU A 233 4.72 -6.19 19.61
CA GLU A 233 3.68 -7.01 20.24
C GLU A 233 4.37 -8.19 20.93
N GLU A 234 3.96 -8.50 22.16
CA GLU A 234 4.53 -9.58 22.96
C GLU A 234 4.40 -10.92 22.23
N GLY A 235 5.51 -11.66 22.14
CA GLY A 235 5.57 -12.96 21.47
C GLY A 235 5.65 -12.88 19.94
N LEU A 236 5.77 -11.68 19.35
CA LEU A 236 5.98 -11.46 17.92
C LEU A 236 7.28 -10.71 17.59
N GLU A 237 8.17 -10.52 18.56
CA GLU A 237 9.33 -9.64 18.46
C GLU A 237 10.22 -9.99 17.27
N GLU A 238 10.57 -11.27 17.11
CA GLU A 238 11.43 -11.72 16.01
C GLU A 238 10.74 -11.60 14.65
N ILE A 239 9.44 -11.88 14.58
CA ILE A 239 8.65 -11.73 13.36
C ILE A 239 8.59 -10.27 12.92
N ILE A 240 8.25 -9.39 13.86
CA ILE A 240 8.16 -7.95 13.63
C ILE A 240 9.54 -7.40 13.24
N ARG A 241 10.61 -7.92 13.82
CA ARG A 241 11.98 -7.58 13.42
C ARG A 241 12.24 -7.94 11.95
N LEU A 242 11.90 -9.15 11.51
CA LEU A 242 12.07 -9.56 10.10
C LEU A 242 11.19 -8.76 9.12
N ILE A 243 10.05 -8.24 9.59
CA ILE A 243 9.18 -7.38 8.77
C ILE A 243 9.73 -5.94 8.66
N ASN A 244 10.29 -5.41 9.75
CA ASN A 244 10.81 -4.03 9.86
C ASN A 244 12.28 -3.86 9.42
N ASP A 245 12.97 -4.97 9.18
CA ASP A 245 14.37 -5.04 8.77
C ASP A 245 14.53 -6.15 7.72
N VAL A 246 14.33 -5.76 6.46
CA VAL A 246 14.40 -6.69 5.32
C VAL A 246 15.82 -7.20 5.07
N ASP A 247 16.86 -6.42 5.39
CA ASP A 247 18.24 -6.91 5.33
C ASP A 247 18.45 -8.04 6.36
N HIS A 248 17.90 -7.90 7.57
CA HIS A 248 17.92 -8.98 8.56
C HIS A 248 17.17 -10.24 8.07
N PHE A 249 16.00 -10.06 7.46
CA PHE A 249 15.25 -11.15 6.83
C PHE A 249 16.04 -11.87 5.73
N LEU A 250 16.62 -11.12 4.79
CA LEU A 250 17.43 -11.66 3.70
C LEU A 250 18.66 -12.39 4.22
N HIS A 251 19.34 -11.82 5.22
CA HIS A 251 20.49 -12.45 5.87
C HIS A 251 20.09 -13.76 6.56
N MET A 252 19.01 -13.77 7.35
CA MET A 252 18.51 -14.98 8.00
C MET A 252 18.17 -16.06 6.97
N TYR A 253 17.46 -15.69 5.89
CA TYR A 253 17.07 -16.64 4.86
C TYR A 253 18.28 -17.26 4.15
N LYS A 254 19.30 -16.45 3.84
CA LYS A 254 20.52 -16.89 3.17
C LYS A 254 21.38 -17.80 4.04
N GLU A 255 21.60 -17.43 5.29
CA GLU A 255 22.54 -18.13 6.19
C GLU A 255 21.88 -19.29 6.96
N ASN A 256 20.59 -19.17 7.30
CA ASN A 256 19.86 -20.15 8.10
C ASN A 256 18.38 -20.24 7.70
N LYS A 257 18.13 -20.67 6.47
CA LYS A 257 16.80 -20.95 5.92
C LYS A 257 15.93 -21.82 6.84
N LEU A 258 16.52 -22.82 7.48
CA LEU A 258 15.80 -23.72 8.39
C LEU A 258 15.23 -22.97 9.60
N ALA A 259 15.96 -22.01 10.17
CA ALA A 259 15.46 -21.19 11.27
C ALA A 259 14.27 -20.32 10.86
N PHE A 260 14.28 -19.77 9.64
CA PHE A 260 13.14 -19.05 9.11
C PHE A 260 11.89 -19.95 9.00
N PHE A 261 12.04 -21.17 8.47
CA PHE A 261 10.91 -22.10 8.39
C PHE A 261 10.42 -22.58 9.76
N GLN A 262 11.33 -22.82 10.71
CA GLN A 262 10.98 -23.12 12.11
C GLN A 262 10.19 -21.98 12.75
N LEU A 263 10.57 -20.74 12.49
CA LEU A 263 9.89 -19.56 13.00
C LEU A 263 8.44 -19.45 12.45
N LEU A 264 8.25 -19.69 11.15
CA LEU A 264 6.90 -19.78 10.55
C LEU A 264 6.08 -20.91 11.17
N ASN A 265 6.67 -22.09 11.36
CA ASN A 265 6.02 -23.23 11.97
C ASN A 265 5.56 -22.92 13.41
N ASN A 266 6.42 -22.33 14.23
CA ASN A 266 6.11 -21.99 15.62
C ASN A 266 4.95 -21.00 15.71
N MET A 267 4.91 -20.00 14.82
CA MET A 267 3.80 -19.03 14.81
C MET A 267 2.45 -19.69 14.54
N LEU A 268 2.42 -20.71 13.67
CA LEU A 268 1.21 -21.43 13.28
C LEU A 268 0.68 -22.41 14.33
N LEU A 269 1.54 -22.85 15.26
CA LEU A 269 1.18 -23.80 16.31
C LEU A 269 0.57 -23.13 17.55
N GLU A 270 0.70 -21.81 17.68
CA GLU A 270 0.19 -21.08 18.84
C GLU A 270 -1.31 -20.78 18.70
N GLU A 271 -2.11 -21.30 19.65
CA GLU A 271 -3.59 -21.23 19.62
C GLU A 271 -4.16 -19.80 19.86
N LEU A 272 -3.33 -18.84 20.30
CA LEU A 272 -3.73 -17.47 20.59
C LEU A 272 -3.63 -16.58 19.34
N SER A 273 -4.55 -16.76 18.41
CA SER A 273 -4.63 -15.93 17.20
C SER A 273 -5.39 -14.62 17.48
N ASN A 274 -4.67 -13.55 17.82
CA ASN A 274 -5.23 -12.20 17.69
C ASN A 274 -5.12 -11.72 16.21
N PRO A 275 -5.99 -10.81 15.74
CA PRO A 275 -5.99 -10.37 14.33
C PRO A 275 -4.68 -9.71 13.88
N TYR A 276 -3.92 -9.12 14.79
CA TYR A 276 -2.63 -8.48 14.48
C TYR A 276 -1.53 -9.53 14.23
N ARG A 277 -1.52 -10.64 14.97
CA ARG A 277 -0.62 -11.78 14.71
C ARG A 277 -0.82 -12.34 13.31
N GLU A 278 -2.06 -12.57 12.90
CA GLU A 278 -2.36 -13.04 11.54
C GLU A 278 -1.88 -12.04 10.48
N HIS A 279 -2.04 -10.74 10.75
CA HIS A 279 -1.52 -9.69 9.89
C HIS A 279 0.00 -9.73 9.77
N CYS A 280 0.74 -9.85 10.88
CA CYS A 280 2.19 -9.98 10.90
C CYS A 280 2.65 -11.22 10.13
N MET A 281 1.97 -12.37 10.29
CA MET A 281 2.28 -13.57 9.50
C MET A 281 2.14 -13.30 8.01
N SER A 282 1.01 -12.70 7.64
CA SER A 282 0.71 -12.39 6.27
C SER A 282 1.72 -11.38 5.72
N MET A 283 2.26 -10.45 6.53
CA MET A 283 3.29 -9.49 6.09
C MET A 283 4.60 -10.23 5.78
N LEU A 284 5.00 -11.15 6.67
CA LEU A 284 6.22 -11.94 6.50
C LEU A 284 6.13 -12.89 5.29
N LEU A 285 4.98 -13.52 5.07
CA LEU A 285 4.75 -14.36 3.88
C LEU A 285 4.82 -13.56 2.58
N GLN A 286 4.29 -12.34 2.57
CA GLN A 286 4.42 -11.46 1.41
C GLN A 286 5.86 -10.96 1.23
N ASN A 287 6.63 -10.73 2.31
CA ASN A 287 8.07 -10.49 2.20
C ASN A 287 8.80 -11.68 1.55
N TYR A 288 8.43 -12.91 1.90
CA TYR A 288 8.97 -14.09 1.24
C TYR A 288 8.63 -14.12 -0.26
N ALA A 289 7.39 -13.81 -0.64
CA ALA A 289 7.00 -13.71 -2.06
C ALA A 289 7.79 -12.63 -2.81
N ILE A 290 7.90 -11.43 -2.24
CA ILE A 290 8.50 -10.26 -2.90
C ILE A 290 10.02 -10.31 -2.94
N TYR A 291 10.68 -10.74 -1.86
CA TYR A 291 12.13 -10.66 -1.76
C TYR A 291 12.84 -11.98 -2.06
N ILE A 292 12.14 -13.12 -2.00
CA ILE A 292 12.71 -14.43 -2.36
C ILE A 292 12.13 -14.92 -3.68
N LEU A 293 10.80 -15.14 -3.74
CA LEU A 293 10.18 -15.81 -4.89
C LEU A 293 10.20 -14.95 -6.17
N ASN A 294 10.20 -13.62 -6.05
CA ASN A 294 10.35 -12.71 -7.19
C ASN A 294 11.67 -12.93 -7.96
N PHE A 295 12.75 -13.28 -7.25
CA PHE A 295 14.06 -13.51 -7.86
C PHE A 295 14.40 -14.99 -8.05
N HIS A 296 13.88 -15.86 -7.18
CA HIS A 296 14.17 -17.29 -7.14
C HIS A 296 12.90 -18.10 -6.82
N PHE A 297 11.99 -18.22 -7.79
CA PHE A 297 10.69 -18.88 -7.56
C PHE A 297 10.82 -20.36 -7.14
N ASP A 298 11.85 -21.06 -7.59
CA ASP A 298 12.10 -22.47 -7.23
C ASP A 298 12.31 -22.67 -5.71
N GLU A 299 12.63 -21.60 -4.96
CA GLU A 299 12.74 -21.66 -3.50
C GLU A 299 11.44 -22.08 -2.80
N LEU A 300 10.30 -21.96 -3.48
CA LEU A 300 9.03 -22.46 -2.99
C LEU A 300 9.05 -23.99 -2.76
N GLN A 301 9.87 -24.74 -3.51
CA GLN A 301 10.02 -26.18 -3.30
C GLN A 301 10.63 -26.49 -1.93
N ALA A 302 11.64 -25.73 -1.50
CA ALA A 302 12.26 -25.91 -0.20
C ALA A 302 11.28 -25.66 0.96
N LEU A 303 10.38 -24.69 0.79
CA LEU A 303 9.29 -24.45 1.75
C LEU A 303 8.33 -25.66 1.81
N VAL A 304 7.90 -26.17 0.65
CA VAL A 304 7.01 -27.33 0.59
C VAL A 304 7.66 -28.58 1.19
N GLU A 305 8.94 -28.82 0.89
CA GLU A 305 9.70 -29.95 1.43
C GLU A 305 9.82 -29.89 2.96
N TYR A 306 10.03 -28.69 3.52
CA TYR A 306 10.07 -28.52 4.98
C TYR A 306 8.73 -28.84 5.64
N PHE A 307 7.61 -28.39 5.06
CA PHE A 307 6.27 -28.58 5.61
C PHE A 307 5.57 -29.87 5.14
N GLN A 308 6.26 -30.77 4.43
CA GLN A 308 5.65 -31.98 3.86
C GLN A 308 5.02 -32.90 4.92
N ASP A 309 5.63 -32.96 6.10
CA ASP A 309 5.14 -33.77 7.23
C ASP A 309 3.98 -33.09 7.98
N ASN A 310 3.66 -31.83 7.64
CA ASN A 310 2.53 -31.07 8.16
C ASN A 310 1.67 -30.49 7.02
N PRO A 311 0.93 -31.35 6.26
CA PRO A 311 0.20 -30.93 5.05
C PRO A 311 -0.80 -29.79 5.26
N LEU A 312 -1.43 -29.71 6.43
CA LEU A 312 -2.39 -28.64 6.75
C LEU A 312 -1.70 -27.27 6.88
N LEU A 313 -0.52 -27.22 7.49
CA LEU A 313 0.27 -26.00 7.60
C LEU A 313 0.81 -25.58 6.24
N CYS A 314 1.32 -26.54 5.47
CA CYS A 314 1.77 -26.30 4.09
C CYS A 314 0.63 -25.69 3.25
N LYS A 315 -0.56 -26.30 3.29
CA LYS A 315 -1.77 -25.79 2.63
C LYS A 315 -2.08 -24.35 3.06
N PHE A 316 -2.09 -24.08 4.36
CA PHE A 316 -2.41 -22.74 4.87
C PHE A 316 -1.42 -21.68 4.39
N ILE A 317 -0.10 -21.95 4.49
CA ILE A 317 0.96 -21.03 4.05
C ILE A 317 0.83 -20.73 2.56
N LEU A 318 0.69 -21.77 1.73
CA LEU A 318 0.60 -21.62 0.28
C LEU A 318 -0.62 -20.80 -0.12
N ASN A 319 -1.81 -21.12 0.41
CA ASN A 319 -3.01 -20.38 0.03
C ASN A 319 -2.96 -18.92 0.50
N LYS A 320 -2.39 -18.61 1.67
CA LYS A 320 -2.16 -17.21 2.08
C LYS A 320 -1.22 -16.47 1.14
N MET A 321 -0.12 -17.10 0.71
CA MET A 321 0.81 -16.45 -0.22
C MET A 321 0.17 -16.19 -1.60
N PHE A 322 -0.63 -17.13 -2.10
CA PHE A 322 -1.19 -17.09 -3.45
C PHE A 322 -2.52 -16.33 -3.55
N ALA A 323 -3.33 -16.27 -2.48
CA ALA A 323 -4.68 -15.71 -2.52
C ALA A 323 -4.85 -14.37 -1.75
N ASP A 324 -4.02 -14.08 -0.74
CA ASP A 324 -4.14 -12.79 -0.01
C ASP A 324 -3.75 -11.58 -0.89
N THR A 325 -2.94 -11.82 -1.95
CA THR A 325 -2.52 -10.84 -2.96
C THR A 325 -2.40 -11.54 -4.33
N ILE A 326 -2.29 -10.75 -5.40
CA ILE A 326 -1.97 -11.26 -6.76
C ILE A 326 -0.50 -11.02 -7.16
N PHE A 327 0.38 -10.81 -6.18
CA PHE A 327 1.81 -10.57 -6.46
C PHE A 327 2.44 -11.77 -7.17
N LEU A 328 2.20 -13.00 -6.68
CA LEU A 328 2.76 -14.20 -7.30
C LEU A 328 2.22 -14.41 -8.72
N GLN A 329 0.96 -14.06 -8.99
CA GLN A 329 0.43 -14.11 -10.36
C GLN A 329 1.22 -13.19 -11.31
N LYS A 330 1.53 -11.96 -10.88
CA LYS A 330 2.31 -11.02 -11.70
C LYS A 330 3.76 -11.45 -11.83
N ILE A 331 4.40 -11.90 -10.73
CA ILE A 331 5.77 -12.44 -10.73
C ILE A 331 5.89 -13.59 -11.73
N MET A 332 4.97 -14.55 -11.66
CA MET A 332 4.97 -15.69 -12.57
C MET A 332 4.81 -15.26 -14.03
N ARG A 333 3.90 -14.33 -14.33
CA ARG A 333 3.71 -13.80 -15.70
C ARG A 333 4.96 -13.09 -16.22
N GLN A 334 5.61 -12.26 -15.39
CA GLN A 334 6.82 -11.52 -15.78
C GLN A 334 8.02 -12.44 -16.00
N SER A 335 8.11 -13.51 -15.22
CA SER A 335 9.21 -14.49 -15.30
C SER A 335 8.90 -15.70 -16.18
N ASN A 336 7.75 -15.71 -16.88
CA ASN A 336 7.27 -16.81 -17.71
C ASN A 336 7.26 -18.18 -16.98
N ILE A 337 6.80 -18.17 -15.73
CA ILE A 337 6.69 -19.35 -14.87
C ILE A 337 5.30 -19.96 -15.07
N ASP A 338 5.27 -21.21 -15.52
CA ASP A 338 4.05 -22.01 -15.57
C ASP A 338 3.95 -22.87 -14.30
N ILE A 339 2.96 -22.56 -13.45
CA ILE A 339 2.71 -23.25 -12.18
C ILE A 339 2.34 -24.72 -12.36
N ASN A 340 1.87 -25.13 -13.55
CA ASN A 340 1.58 -26.53 -13.84
C ASN A 340 2.84 -27.41 -13.81
N ASN A 341 4.03 -26.81 -13.95
CA ASN A 341 5.31 -27.50 -13.79
C ASN A 341 5.66 -27.80 -12.32
N TYR A 342 4.84 -27.35 -11.36
CA TYR A 342 5.07 -27.49 -9.92
C TYR A 342 3.95 -28.29 -9.23
N PRO A 343 3.72 -29.58 -9.59
CA PRO A 343 2.60 -30.38 -9.06
C PRO A 343 2.66 -30.58 -7.54
N LYS A 344 3.87 -30.60 -6.95
CA LYS A 344 4.06 -30.67 -5.50
C LYS A 344 3.54 -29.45 -4.75
N ILE A 345 3.40 -28.31 -5.44
CA ILE A 345 2.86 -27.07 -4.90
C ILE A 345 1.35 -27.01 -5.16
N THR A 346 0.92 -27.24 -6.41
CA THR A 346 -0.50 -27.11 -6.79
C THR A 346 -1.42 -28.11 -6.09
N GLN A 347 -0.91 -29.27 -5.65
CA GLN A 347 -1.69 -30.22 -4.84
C GLN A 347 -2.19 -29.63 -3.51
N PHE A 348 -1.59 -28.54 -3.03
CA PHE A 348 -1.98 -27.86 -1.80
C PHE A 348 -2.92 -26.67 -2.04
N PHE A 349 -3.24 -26.32 -3.28
CA PHE A 349 -4.14 -25.19 -3.57
C PHE A 349 -5.58 -25.52 -3.12
N ASP A 350 -6.21 -24.54 -2.48
CA ASP A 350 -7.66 -24.53 -2.27
C ASP A 350 -8.39 -24.07 -3.53
N GLU A 351 -9.72 -23.98 -3.45
CA GLU A 351 -10.54 -23.62 -4.61
C GLU A 351 -10.27 -22.19 -5.12
N GLU A 352 -9.92 -21.27 -4.22
CA GLU A 352 -9.63 -19.89 -4.60
C GLU A 352 -8.28 -19.82 -5.33
N ALA A 353 -7.24 -20.44 -4.79
CA ALA A 353 -5.94 -20.52 -5.46
C ALA A 353 -6.02 -21.29 -6.79
N LYS A 354 -6.83 -22.34 -6.90
CA LYS A 354 -7.05 -23.02 -8.20
C LYS A 354 -7.71 -22.08 -9.21
N ARG A 355 -8.76 -21.36 -8.81
CA ARG A 355 -9.47 -20.42 -9.67
C ARG A 355 -8.58 -19.29 -10.21
N ILE A 356 -7.62 -18.82 -9.42
CA ILE A 356 -6.73 -17.71 -9.83
C ILE A 356 -5.58 -18.18 -10.74
N TYR A 357 -5.11 -19.42 -10.57
CA TYR A 357 -3.84 -19.88 -11.13
C TYR A 357 -3.91 -21.08 -12.08
N LEU A 358 -4.99 -21.88 -12.05
CA LEU A 358 -5.15 -23.09 -12.85
C LEU A 358 -6.35 -23.03 -13.83
N ASP A 359 -7.34 -22.20 -13.53
CA ASP A 359 -8.44 -21.83 -14.42
C ASP A 359 -8.07 -20.59 -15.24
#